data_AF-A0A2I1M553-F1
#
_entry.id   AF-A0A2I1M553-F1
#
_cell.length_a   1.000
_cell.length_b   1.000
_cell.length_c   1.000
_cell.angle_alpha   90.00
_cell.angle_beta   90.00
_cell.angle_gamma   90.00
#
_symmetry.space_group_name_H-M   'P 1'
#
loop_
_entity.id
_entity.type
_entity.pdbx_description
1 polymer ?
#
loop_
_entity_poly.entity_id
_entity_poly.type
_entity_poly.pdbx_seq_one_letter_code
_entity_poly.pdbx_strand_id
1 'polypeptide(L)'
;MQSIENMLAYAKSQHRKVGYSMAYPARLGPSYLDCSSFVYFALIAGGFLPQATVIGNTESLFKLKGTVLEEIYSYEQIIPGDIFIRGIEGRTYGANGHTGIFLKKGEIIHCNAVNATVSINGESNFLRYFLDCKRSPHERYFRPVIKNKTYNKHKSGTAIVYATTYVRAYPSTKAQIVASYHRGQKIKYDQIIIANGYHWLSYIGNNSGRRRYVAYKDSKGNQWMDI
;
A
#
# COMPACT_ATOMS: atom_id res chain seq x y z
N MET A 1 -2.00 -3.12 12.23
CA MET A 1 -1.36 -2.04 11.44
C MET A 1 -1.44 -2.44 9.97
N GLN A 2 -1.56 -1.48 9.04
CA GLN A 2 -1.60 -1.79 7.61
C GLN A 2 -0.27 -2.43 7.17
N SER A 3 -0.33 -3.57 6.47
CA SER A 3 0.83 -4.37 6.07
C SER A 3 0.59 -5.06 4.74
N ILE A 4 1.41 -4.73 3.75
CA ILE A 4 1.47 -5.44 2.47
C ILE A 4 1.92 -6.90 2.68
N GLU A 5 2.80 -7.14 3.65
CA GLU A 5 3.27 -8.49 3.98
C GLU A 5 2.13 -9.39 4.44
N ASN A 6 1.26 -8.90 5.35
CA ASN A 6 0.11 -9.67 5.82
C ASN A 6 -0.92 -9.92 4.71
N MET A 7 -1.14 -8.92 3.84
CA MET A 7 -1.98 -9.06 2.66
C MET A 7 -1.46 -10.17 1.73
N LEU A 8 -0.15 -10.16 1.43
CA LEU A 8 0.48 -11.18 0.58
C LEU A 8 0.54 -12.55 1.26
N ALA A 9 0.73 -12.60 2.58
CA ALA A 9 0.71 -13.84 3.35
C ALA A 9 -0.67 -14.51 3.30
N TYR A 10 -1.76 -13.73 3.45
CA TYR A 10 -3.11 -14.22 3.23
C TYR A 10 -3.30 -14.70 1.79
N ALA A 11 -2.92 -13.90 0.79
CA ALA A 11 -3.08 -14.26 -0.61
C ALA A 11 -2.42 -15.62 -0.92
N LYS A 12 -1.17 -15.80 -0.48
CA LYS A 12 -0.42 -17.05 -0.63
C LYS A 12 -1.02 -18.21 0.15
N SER A 13 -1.63 -17.97 1.30
CA SER A 13 -2.25 -19.03 2.10
C SER A 13 -3.47 -19.67 1.40
N GLN A 14 -4.12 -18.94 0.47
CA GLN A 14 -5.25 -19.44 -0.31
C GLN A 14 -4.84 -20.18 -1.59
N HIS A 15 -3.58 -20.07 -2.03
CA HIS A 15 -3.10 -20.67 -3.28
C HIS A 15 -3.40 -22.18 -3.32
N ARG A 16 -4.21 -22.61 -4.29
CA ARG A 16 -4.68 -24.00 -4.49
C ARG A 16 -5.48 -24.60 -3.31
N LYS A 17 -5.93 -23.79 -2.34
CA LYS A 17 -6.69 -24.27 -1.17
C LYS A 17 -8.19 -23.99 -1.24
N VAL A 18 -8.60 -23.07 -2.11
CA VAL A 18 -10.01 -22.69 -2.30
C VAL A 18 -10.40 -22.80 -3.77
N GLY A 19 -11.64 -23.17 -4.03
CA GLY A 19 -12.21 -23.17 -5.37
C GLY A 19 -12.63 -21.78 -5.84
N TYR A 20 -12.96 -21.66 -7.12
CA TYR A 20 -13.57 -20.45 -7.68
C TYR A 20 -15.11 -20.54 -7.68
N SER A 21 -15.79 -19.53 -7.15
CA SER A 21 -17.24 -19.35 -7.30
C SER A 21 -17.64 -17.88 -7.11
N MET A 22 -18.44 -17.36 -8.05
CA MET A 22 -19.10 -16.05 -7.91
C MET A 22 -20.45 -16.13 -7.18
N ALA A 23 -20.94 -17.34 -6.90
CA ALA A 23 -22.27 -17.53 -6.32
C ALA A 23 -22.30 -17.04 -4.87
N TYR A 24 -23.37 -16.35 -4.49
CA TYR A 24 -23.63 -16.05 -3.08
C TYR A 24 -24.32 -17.25 -2.41
N PRO A 25 -23.93 -17.65 -1.17
CA PRO A 25 -22.87 -17.08 -0.34
C PRO A 25 -21.48 -17.71 -0.58
N ALA A 26 -21.35 -18.70 -1.45
CA ALA A 26 -20.11 -19.47 -1.65
C ALA A 26 -18.86 -18.60 -1.85
N ARG A 27 -18.97 -17.49 -2.59
CA ARG A 27 -17.89 -16.52 -2.83
C ARG A 27 -17.28 -15.90 -1.56
N LEU A 28 -17.95 -16.04 -0.41
CA LEU A 28 -17.55 -15.50 0.89
C LEU A 28 -16.70 -16.49 1.71
N GLY A 29 -16.31 -17.62 1.12
CA GLY A 29 -15.53 -18.65 1.79
C GLY A 29 -16.40 -19.66 2.58
N PRO A 30 -15.75 -20.61 3.26
CA PRO A 30 -14.30 -20.81 3.30
C PRO A 30 -13.78 -21.58 2.08
N SER A 31 -14.62 -22.40 1.43
CA SER A 31 -14.18 -23.31 0.37
C SER A 31 -14.07 -22.66 -1.00
N TYR A 32 -14.74 -21.52 -1.22
CA TYR A 32 -14.75 -20.82 -2.50
C TYR A 32 -14.54 -19.33 -2.34
N LEU A 33 -13.91 -18.72 -3.34
CA LEU A 33 -13.80 -17.27 -3.50
C LEU A 33 -14.07 -16.91 -4.96
N ASP A 34 -14.27 -15.64 -5.25
CA ASP A 34 -14.08 -15.10 -6.60
C ASP A 34 -12.90 -14.12 -6.62
N CYS A 35 -12.59 -13.57 -7.80
CA CYS A 35 -11.46 -12.66 -7.97
C CYS A 35 -11.54 -11.46 -7.01
N SER A 36 -12.72 -10.87 -6.84
CA SER A 36 -12.93 -9.69 -6.03
C SER A 36 -13.03 -10.00 -4.54
N SER A 37 -13.73 -11.06 -4.12
CA SER A 37 -13.79 -11.45 -2.71
C SER A 37 -12.41 -11.83 -2.19
N PHE A 38 -11.60 -12.51 -3.00
CA PHE A 38 -10.19 -12.77 -2.72
C PHE A 38 -9.40 -11.49 -2.43
N VAL A 39 -9.52 -10.46 -3.27
CA VAL A 39 -8.83 -9.17 -3.06
C VAL A 39 -9.37 -8.44 -1.82
N TYR A 40 -10.68 -8.45 -1.57
CA TYR A 40 -11.27 -7.86 -0.36
C TYR A 40 -10.74 -8.52 0.91
N PHE A 41 -10.73 -9.86 0.97
CA PHE A 41 -10.19 -10.57 2.14
C PHE A 41 -8.68 -10.34 2.31
N ALA A 42 -7.92 -10.24 1.22
CA ALA A 42 -6.50 -9.90 1.29
C ALA A 42 -6.28 -8.48 1.84
N LEU A 43 -7.09 -7.50 1.41
CA LEU A 43 -7.06 -6.14 1.95
C LEU A 43 -7.44 -6.09 3.44
N ILE A 44 -8.42 -6.91 3.87
CA ILE A 44 -8.80 -7.05 5.29
C ILE A 44 -7.64 -7.66 6.09
N ALA A 45 -7.04 -8.75 5.62
CA ALA A 45 -5.89 -9.39 6.27
C ALA A 45 -4.67 -8.46 6.36
N GLY A 46 -4.48 -7.61 5.35
CA GLY A 46 -3.49 -6.54 5.34
C GLY A 46 -3.83 -5.36 6.25
N GLY A 47 -5.02 -5.32 6.87
CA GLY A 47 -5.48 -4.20 7.70
C GLY A 47 -5.81 -2.93 6.93
N PHE A 48 -5.95 -2.99 5.60
CA PHE A 48 -6.34 -1.87 4.74
C PHE A 48 -7.83 -1.59 4.79
N LEU A 49 -8.63 -2.62 5.07
CA LEU A 49 -10.07 -2.56 5.30
C LEU A 49 -10.40 -3.10 6.70
N PRO A 50 -11.43 -2.55 7.40
CA PRO A 50 -11.92 -3.12 8.66
C PRO A 50 -12.38 -4.57 8.54
N GLN A 51 -12.28 -5.36 9.61
CA GLN A 51 -12.71 -6.77 9.61
C GLN A 51 -14.20 -6.96 9.31
N ALA A 52 -15.04 -5.99 9.68
CA ALA A 52 -16.49 -6.00 9.40
C ALA A 52 -16.86 -5.47 8.00
N THR A 53 -15.87 -5.28 7.11
CA THR A 53 -16.14 -4.77 5.75
C THR A 53 -17.02 -5.74 4.97
N VAL A 54 -18.13 -5.25 4.44
CA VAL A 54 -18.96 -6.01 3.50
C VAL A 54 -18.16 -6.33 2.24
N ILE A 55 -18.12 -7.60 1.86
CA ILE A 55 -17.35 -8.08 0.72
C ILE A 55 -18.04 -7.70 -0.59
N GLY A 56 -17.47 -6.71 -1.27
CA GLY A 56 -17.99 -6.19 -2.52
C GLY A 56 -17.61 -7.03 -3.74
N ASN A 57 -17.61 -6.37 -4.90
CA ASN A 57 -17.26 -6.93 -6.20
C ASN A 57 -16.19 -6.07 -6.90
N THR A 58 -15.86 -6.40 -8.15
CA THR A 58 -14.87 -5.66 -8.95
C THR A 58 -15.21 -4.18 -9.12
N GLU A 59 -16.50 -3.84 -9.26
CA GLU A 59 -16.96 -2.45 -9.39
C GLU A 59 -16.75 -1.67 -8.08
N SER A 60 -17.04 -2.27 -6.94
CA SER A 60 -16.81 -1.60 -5.65
C SER A 60 -15.33 -1.49 -5.29
N LEU A 61 -14.45 -2.32 -5.86
CA LEU A 61 -12.99 -2.13 -5.75
C LEU A 61 -12.52 -0.83 -6.43
N PHE A 62 -13.08 -0.47 -7.59
CA PHE A 62 -12.77 0.83 -8.21
C PHE A 62 -13.14 2.01 -7.30
N LYS A 63 -14.22 1.88 -6.53
CA LYS A 63 -14.67 2.92 -5.58
C LYS A 63 -13.74 3.10 -4.37
N LEU A 64 -12.76 2.21 -4.17
CA LEU A 64 -11.72 2.36 -3.13
C LEU A 64 -10.59 3.32 -3.57
N LYS A 65 -10.55 3.70 -4.84
CA LYS A 65 -9.63 4.71 -5.40
C LYS A 65 -9.75 6.03 -4.63
N GLY A 66 -8.62 6.59 -4.21
CA GLY A 66 -8.54 7.83 -3.45
C GLY A 66 -8.77 7.67 -1.94
N THR A 67 -9.09 6.48 -1.44
CA THR A 67 -9.31 6.23 -0.01
C THR A 67 -8.42 5.13 0.56
N VAL A 68 -8.56 3.91 0.05
CA VAL A 68 -7.77 2.72 0.42
C VAL A 68 -6.74 2.41 -0.65
N LEU A 69 -7.04 2.78 -1.90
CA LEU A 69 -6.20 2.51 -3.07
C LEU A 69 -5.77 3.83 -3.73
N GLU A 70 -4.51 3.94 -4.14
CA GLU A 70 -4.02 4.96 -5.08
C GLU A 70 -3.84 4.32 -6.46
N GLU A 71 -4.25 5.00 -7.54
CA GLU A 71 -4.07 4.48 -8.89
C GLU A 71 -2.62 4.67 -9.37
N ILE A 72 -2.08 3.63 -9.99
CA ILE A 72 -0.79 3.64 -10.67
C ILE A 72 -1.04 3.66 -12.18
N TYR A 73 -0.39 4.59 -12.87
CA TYR A 73 -0.63 4.85 -14.29
C TYR A 73 0.38 4.18 -15.22
N SER A 74 1.30 3.37 -14.69
CA SER A 74 2.28 2.62 -15.49
C SER A 74 2.54 1.24 -14.92
N TYR A 75 2.54 0.23 -15.79
CA TYR A 75 2.95 -1.14 -15.44
C TYR A 75 4.42 -1.21 -14.98
N GLU A 76 5.24 -0.25 -15.40
CA GLU A 76 6.64 -0.16 -14.99
C GLU A 76 6.82 0.19 -13.51
N GLN A 77 5.78 0.76 -12.87
CA GLN A 77 5.81 1.14 -11.46
C GLN A 77 5.28 0.05 -10.53
N ILE A 78 4.94 -1.13 -11.06
CA ILE A 78 4.38 -2.24 -10.28
C ILE A 78 5.40 -2.75 -9.26
N ILE A 79 4.93 -2.88 -8.04
CA ILE A 79 5.64 -3.51 -6.92
C ILE A 79 4.76 -4.60 -6.28
N PRO A 80 5.34 -5.51 -5.48
CA PRO A 80 4.57 -6.50 -4.73
C PRO A 80 3.46 -5.85 -3.89
N GLY A 81 2.27 -6.41 -3.96
CA GLY A 81 1.07 -5.91 -3.26
C GLY A 81 0.20 -4.96 -4.06
N ASP A 82 0.66 -4.47 -5.22
CA ASP A 82 -0.21 -3.74 -6.14
C ASP A 82 -1.34 -4.66 -6.65
N ILE A 83 -2.50 -4.08 -6.94
CA ILE A 83 -3.72 -4.77 -7.37
C ILE A 83 -3.99 -4.36 -8.81
N PHE A 84 -4.29 -5.33 -9.68
CA PHE A 84 -4.84 -5.02 -11.00
C PHE A 84 -6.36 -5.12 -10.95
N ILE A 85 -7.05 -4.27 -11.70
CA ILE A 85 -8.47 -4.41 -12.00
C ILE A 85 -8.64 -4.35 -13.51
N ARG A 86 -9.18 -5.43 -14.08
CA ARG A 86 -9.61 -5.53 -15.46
C ARG A 86 -11.10 -5.32 -15.57
N GLY A 87 -11.48 -4.55 -16.59
CA GLY A 87 -12.84 -4.07 -16.83
C GLY A 87 -12.92 -2.55 -16.82
N ILE A 88 -14.00 -2.01 -17.39
CA ILE A 88 -14.28 -0.57 -17.44
C ILE A 88 -15.03 -0.15 -16.17
N GLU A 89 -14.52 0.82 -15.42
CA GLU A 89 -15.20 1.43 -14.26
C GLU A 89 -16.63 1.87 -14.66
N GLY A 90 -17.64 1.44 -13.90
CA GLY A 90 -19.06 1.63 -14.18
C GLY A 90 -19.72 0.54 -15.03
N ARG A 91 -18.97 -0.45 -15.54
CA ARG A 91 -19.47 -1.52 -16.43
C ARG A 91 -18.95 -2.92 -16.06
N THR A 92 -18.30 -3.08 -14.91
CA THR A 92 -17.52 -4.29 -14.57
C THR A 92 -18.27 -5.20 -13.59
N TYR A 93 -19.57 -5.41 -13.83
CA TYR A 93 -20.40 -6.30 -13.03
C TYR A 93 -20.28 -7.76 -13.48
N GLY A 94 -20.37 -8.70 -12.53
CA GLY A 94 -20.34 -10.14 -12.80
C GLY A 94 -19.05 -10.58 -13.50
N ALA A 95 -19.18 -11.36 -14.57
CA ALA A 95 -18.05 -11.93 -15.32
C ALA A 95 -17.30 -10.93 -16.22
N ASN A 96 -17.76 -9.68 -16.33
CA ASN A 96 -17.14 -8.66 -17.19
C ASN A 96 -15.89 -8.01 -16.57
N GLY A 97 -15.47 -8.51 -15.40
CA GLY A 97 -14.34 -8.01 -14.66
C GLY A 97 -13.41 -9.09 -14.16
N HIS A 98 -12.17 -8.70 -13.90
CA HIS A 98 -11.19 -9.57 -13.27
C HIS A 98 -10.23 -8.77 -12.39
N THR A 99 -9.71 -9.36 -11.33
CA THR A 99 -8.81 -8.66 -10.41
C THR A 99 -7.92 -9.65 -9.66
N GLY A 100 -6.87 -9.14 -9.04
CA GLY A 100 -5.86 -9.92 -8.34
C GLY A 100 -4.71 -9.04 -7.88
N ILE A 101 -3.69 -9.68 -7.32
CA ILE A 101 -2.58 -9.01 -6.63
C ILE A 101 -1.27 -9.37 -7.33
N PHE A 102 -0.40 -8.40 -7.56
CA PHE A 102 0.97 -8.65 -8.01
C PHE A 102 1.82 -9.19 -6.86
N LEU A 103 2.46 -10.35 -7.07
CA LEU A 103 3.52 -10.85 -6.19
C LEU A 103 4.85 -10.17 -6.48
N LYS A 104 5.06 -9.79 -7.74
CA LYS A 104 6.14 -8.95 -8.28
C LYS A 104 5.73 -8.51 -9.69
N LYS A 105 6.50 -7.63 -10.32
CA LYS A 105 6.30 -7.32 -11.76
C LYS A 105 6.40 -8.62 -12.57
N GLY A 106 5.43 -8.87 -13.43
CA GLY A 106 5.36 -10.09 -14.25
C GLY A 106 4.86 -11.34 -13.51
N GLU A 107 4.29 -11.23 -12.31
CA GLU A 107 3.71 -12.37 -11.57
C GLU A 107 2.56 -11.92 -10.68
N ILE A 108 1.39 -12.56 -10.85
CA ILE A 108 0.17 -12.29 -10.12
C ILE A 108 -0.31 -13.51 -9.33
N ILE A 109 -1.08 -13.25 -8.28
CA ILE A 109 -1.90 -14.23 -7.57
C ILE A 109 -3.35 -13.77 -7.59
N HIS A 110 -4.25 -14.67 -7.97
CA HIS A 110 -5.67 -14.33 -8.18
C HIS A 110 -6.56 -15.56 -8.15
N CYS A 111 -7.79 -15.40 -7.65
CA CYS A 111 -8.85 -16.40 -7.80
C CYS A 111 -9.50 -16.26 -9.16
N ASN A 112 -9.57 -17.32 -9.96
CA ASN A 112 -10.09 -17.24 -11.33
C ASN A 112 -10.80 -18.51 -11.80
N ALA A 113 -11.67 -18.33 -12.79
CA ALA A 113 -12.47 -19.39 -13.38
C ALA A 113 -11.63 -20.41 -14.16
N VAL A 114 -10.58 -19.95 -14.86
CA VAL A 114 -9.75 -20.78 -15.76
C VAL A 114 -9.02 -21.88 -15.00
N ASN A 115 -8.46 -21.54 -13.84
CA ASN A 115 -7.77 -22.48 -12.96
C ASN A 115 -8.70 -23.04 -11.88
N ALA A 116 -9.96 -22.61 -11.83
CA ALA A 116 -10.97 -22.98 -10.83
C ALA A 116 -10.50 -22.82 -9.36
N THR A 117 -9.52 -21.95 -9.09
CA THR A 117 -8.88 -21.79 -7.78
C THR A 117 -8.14 -20.46 -7.68
N VAL A 118 -7.50 -20.19 -6.54
CA VAL A 118 -6.43 -19.18 -6.44
C VAL A 118 -5.16 -19.77 -7.04
N SER A 119 -4.70 -19.20 -8.15
CA SER A 119 -3.47 -19.59 -8.86
C SER A 119 -2.44 -18.46 -8.90
N ILE A 120 -1.19 -18.83 -9.17
CA ILE A 120 -0.10 -17.91 -9.47
C ILE A 120 0.22 -18.02 -10.96
N ASN A 121 0.20 -16.88 -11.65
CA ASN A 121 0.46 -16.78 -13.08
C ASN A 121 1.47 -15.65 -13.34
N GLY A 122 2.47 -15.93 -14.15
CA GLY A 122 3.58 -15.05 -14.48
C GLY A 122 3.99 -15.16 -15.94
N GLU A 123 5.00 -14.41 -16.36
CA GLU A 123 5.38 -14.26 -17.78
C GLU A 123 5.66 -15.63 -18.45
N SER A 124 6.23 -16.58 -17.72
CA SER A 124 6.49 -17.94 -18.20
C SER A 124 5.30 -18.90 -18.11
N ASN A 125 4.20 -18.51 -17.45
CA ASN A 125 3.01 -19.34 -17.25
C ASN A 125 1.71 -18.54 -17.29
N PHE A 126 1.34 -18.12 -18.51
CA PHE A 126 0.01 -17.59 -18.86
C PHE A 126 -0.35 -16.22 -18.26
N LEU A 127 0.59 -15.38 -17.81
CA LEU A 127 0.25 -14.01 -17.40
C LEU A 127 -0.49 -13.23 -18.49
N ARG A 128 -0.03 -13.36 -19.74
CA ARG A 128 -0.60 -12.64 -20.90
C ARG A 128 -2.01 -13.05 -21.29
N TYR A 129 -2.47 -14.19 -20.77
CA TYR A 129 -3.87 -14.56 -20.88
C TYR A 129 -4.76 -13.68 -19.96
N PHE A 130 -4.22 -13.27 -18.81
CA PHE A 130 -4.97 -12.50 -17.81
C PHE A 130 -4.73 -10.99 -17.87
N LEU A 131 -3.55 -10.56 -18.32
CA LEU A 131 -3.16 -9.15 -18.35
C LEU A 131 -2.43 -8.77 -19.65
N ASP A 132 -2.76 -7.59 -20.16
CA ASP A 132 -2.04 -6.94 -21.27
C ASP A 132 -0.70 -6.37 -20.76
N CYS A 133 -0.57 -6.20 -19.43
CA CYS A 133 0.53 -5.52 -18.76
C CYS A 133 0.76 -4.11 -19.33
N LYS A 134 -0.33 -3.47 -19.73
CA LYS A 134 -0.36 -2.12 -20.27
C LYS A 134 -1.59 -1.42 -19.73
N ARG A 135 -1.35 -0.30 -19.06
CA ARG A 135 -2.42 0.54 -18.52
C ARG A 135 -3.36 0.97 -19.65
N SER A 136 -4.65 0.68 -19.49
CA SER A 136 -5.74 1.13 -20.36
C SER A 136 -7.03 1.36 -19.54
N PRO A 137 -8.13 1.83 -20.14
CA PRO A 137 -9.43 1.84 -19.45
C PRO A 137 -9.91 0.45 -19.02
N HIS A 138 -9.41 -0.63 -19.64
CA HIS A 138 -9.78 -2.02 -19.38
C HIS A 138 -8.80 -2.75 -18.45
N GLU A 139 -7.69 -2.14 -18.10
CA GLU A 139 -6.67 -2.71 -17.20
C GLU A 139 -5.99 -1.58 -16.43
N ARG A 140 -6.27 -1.51 -15.14
CA ARG A 140 -5.82 -0.45 -14.25
C ARG A 140 -5.10 -1.06 -13.05
N TYR A 141 -4.19 -0.30 -12.46
CA TYR A 141 -3.36 -0.77 -11.35
C TYR A 141 -3.54 0.13 -10.14
N PHE A 142 -3.52 -0.45 -8.97
CA PHE A 142 -3.83 0.23 -7.72
C PHE A 142 -2.89 -0.22 -6.61
N ARG A 143 -2.35 0.72 -5.85
CA ARG A 143 -1.55 0.42 -4.67
C ARG A 143 -2.37 0.60 -3.41
N PRO A 144 -2.39 -0.37 -2.49
CA PRO A 144 -2.92 -0.15 -1.15
C PRO A 144 -2.17 0.97 -0.44
N VAL A 145 -2.90 2.01 -0.05
CA VAL A 145 -2.38 3.16 0.66
C VAL A 145 -2.14 2.77 2.11
N ILE A 146 -0.87 2.70 2.49
CA ILE A 146 -0.49 2.70 3.90
C ILE A 146 -0.76 4.12 4.40
N LYS A 147 -1.91 4.31 5.03
CA LYS A 147 -2.26 5.50 5.79
C LYS A 147 -1.26 5.60 6.93
N ASN A 148 -0.17 6.31 6.68
CA ASN A 148 0.64 6.85 7.73
C ASN A 148 -0.30 7.74 8.55
N LYS A 149 -0.73 7.28 9.72
CA LYS A 149 -1.27 8.18 10.73
C LYS A 149 -0.18 9.23 10.90
N THR A 150 -0.39 10.43 10.35
CA THR A 150 0.43 11.58 10.66
C THR A 150 0.12 11.89 12.10
N TYR A 151 0.79 11.18 13.01
CA TYR A 151 0.59 11.36 14.43
C TYR A 151 1.40 12.58 14.82
N ASN A 152 0.71 13.69 15.06
CA ASN A 152 1.33 14.90 15.53
C ASN A 152 1.22 14.93 17.06
N LYS A 153 2.36 14.75 17.73
CA LYS A 153 2.47 14.94 19.17
C LYS A 153 3.14 16.28 19.42
N HIS A 154 2.43 17.18 20.11
CA HIS A 154 3.07 18.36 20.68
C HIS A 154 4.05 17.90 21.77
N LYS A 155 5.34 18.05 21.49
CA LYS A 155 6.44 17.78 22.42
C LYS A 155 7.57 18.73 22.05
N SER A 156 7.95 19.57 22.99
CA SER A 156 9.12 20.43 22.83
C SER A 156 10.35 19.78 23.45
N GLY A 157 11.51 20.01 22.84
CA GLY A 157 12.78 19.46 23.32
C GLY A 157 13.97 19.94 22.50
N THR A 158 15.15 19.44 22.87
CA THR A 158 16.39 19.66 22.12
C THR A 158 17.00 18.31 21.81
N ALA A 159 17.21 18.03 20.52
CA ALA A 159 17.87 16.82 20.07
C ALA A 159 19.35 17.06 19.79
N ILE A 160 20.20 16.06 20.02
CA ILE A 160 21.63 16.07 19.67
C ILE A 160 21.87 15.13 18.49
N VAL A 161 22.47 15.65 17.42
CA VAL A 161 22.69 14.93 16.16
C VAL A 161 23.96 14.07 16.24
N TYR A 162 23.87 12.76 15.96
CA TYR A 162 25.04 11.85 15.99
C TYR A 162 25.66 11.55 14.63
N ALA A 163 24.93 11.80 13.54
CA ALA A 163 25.38 11.67 12.16
C ALA A 163 24.70 12.73 11.28
N THR A 164 25.31 13.08 10.14
CA THR A 164 24.73 14.06 9.22
C THR A 164 23.28 13.72 8.86
N THR A 165 22.37 14.66 9.08
CA THR A 165 20.93 14.50 8.87
C THR A 165 20.40 15.63 7.98
N TYR A 166 19.36 15.34 7.22
CA TYR A 166 18.76 16.30 6.30
C TYR A 166 17.48 16.90 6.86
N VAL A 167 17.37 18.22 6.73
CA VAL A 167 16.15 18.97 6.99
C VAL A 167 15.30 18.96 5.73
N ARG A 168 14.04 18.58 5.86
CA ARG A 168 13.11 18.44 4.74
C ARG A 168 11.94 19.40 4.82
N ALA A 169 11.41 19.75 3.65
CA ALA A 169 10.22 20.59 3.52
C ALA A 169 8.93 19.87 3.97
N TYR A 170 8.88 18.55 3.89
CA TYR A 170 7.77 17.70 4.34
C TYR A 170 8.31 16.45 5.05
N PRO A 171 7.53 15.77 5.92
CA PRO A 171 7.96 14.59 6.66
C PRO A 171 7.99 13.33 5.78
N SER A 172 8.79 13.35 4.72
CA SER A 172 8.99 12.28 3.74
C SER A 172 10.43 12.27 3.26
N THR A 173 11.05 11.10 3.13
CA THR A 173 12.43 10.97 2.61
C THR A 173 12.58 11.34 1.13
N LYS A 174 11.45 11.51 0.41
CA LYS A 174 11.41 12.01 -0.97
C LYS A 174 11.23 13.52 -1.06
N ALA A 175 10.94 14.20 0.05
CA ALA A 175 10.73 15.64 0.07
C ALA A 175 12.04 16.42 -0.11
N GLN A 176 11.94 17.61 -0.70
CA GLN A 176 13.07 18.51 -0.93
C GLN A 176 13.89 18.70 0.36
N ILE A 177 15.20 18.52 0.23
CA ILE A 177 16.18 18.85 1.26
C ILE A 177 16.40 20.36 1.22
N VAL A 178 16.26 21.02 2.37
CA VAL A 178 16.32 22.48 2.49
C VAL A 178 17.44 22.97 3.41
N ALA A 179 18.03 22.06 4.20
CA ALA A 179 19.21 22.28 5.02
C ALA A 179 19.75 20.92 5.50
N SER A 180 20.86 20.94 6.23
CA SER A 180 21.41 19.77 6.91
C SER A 180 21.91 20.15 8.30
N TYR A 181 21.91 19.17 9.22
CA TYR A 181 22.66 19.24 10.46
C TYR A 181 23.78 18.21 10.45
N HIS A 182 24.89 18.54 11.09
CA HIS A 182 26.07 17.70 11.25
C HIS A 182 26.20 17.22 12.70
N ARG A 183 27.08 16.24 12.92
CA ARG A 183 27.33 15.63 14.24
C ARG A 183 27.63 16.70 15.31
N GLY A 184 27.03 16.55 16.48
CA GLY A 184 27.16 17.44 17.64
C GLY A 184 26.22 18.66 17.62
N GLN A 185 25.59 18.97 16.49
CA GLN A 185 24.64 20.09 16.42
C GLN A 185 23.33 19.78 17.15
N LYS A 186 22.68 20.84 17.63
CA LYS A 186 21.45 20.77 18.42
C LYS A 186 20.24 21.22 17.61
N ILE A 187 19.14 20.48 17.71
CA ILE A 187 17.87 20.80 17.05
C ILE A 187 16.81 21.07 18.11
N LYS A 188 16.32 22.30 18.20
CA LYS A 188 15.14 22.62 19.01
C LYS A 188 13.89 22.28 18.21
N TYR A 189 12.97 21.53 18.81
CA TYR A 189 11.73 21.10 18.17
C TYR A 189 10.52 21.37 19.07
N ASP A 190 9.33 21.44 18.47
CA ASP A 190 8.04 21.65 19.15
C ASP A 190 7.01 20.55 18.86
N GLN A 191 7.30 19.69 17.87
CA GLN A 191 6.44 18.60 17.45
C GLN A 191 7.24 17.34 17.13
N ILE A 192 6.64 16.18 17.42
CA ILE A 192 7.04 14.89 16.86
C ILE A 192 5.96 14.43 15.89
N ILE A 193 6.35 14.18 14.65
CA ILE A 193 5.48 13.68 13.58
C ILE A 193 5.85 12.24 13.27
N ILE A 194 4.89 11.32 13.21
CA ILE A 194 5.11 9.97 12.69
C ILE A 194 4.56 9.92 11.28
N ALA A 195 5.39 9.74 10.26
CA ALA A 195 4.96 9.68 8.87
C ALA A 195 5.98 8.96 7.99
N ASN A 196 5.49 8.30 6.93
CA ASN A 196 6.31 7.67 5.89
C ASN A 196 7.38 6.70 6.43
N GLY A 197 7.05 5.94 7.48
CA GLY A 197 7.98 4.99 8.12
C GLY A 197 9.02 5.62 9.06
N TYR A 198 8.87 6.89 9.43
CA TYR A 198 9.82 7.60 10.30
C TYR A 198 9.11 8.42 11.38
N HIS A 199 9.83 8.65 12.48
CA HIS A 199 9.55 9.72 13.43
C HIS A 199 10.40 10.94 13.07
N TRP A 200 9.74 12.09 13.02
CA TRP A 200 10.31 13.36 12.61
C TRP A 200 10.22 14.36 13.75
N LEU A 201 11.31 15.05 14.04
CA LEU A 201 11.31 16.30 14.78
C LEU A 201 10.79 17.39 13.86
N SER A 202 9.93 18.26 14.36
CA SER A 202 9.41 19.40 13.60
C SER A 202 9.50 20.72 14.37
N TYR A 203 9.89 21.75 13.65
CA TYR A 203 10.12 23.11 14.15
C TYR A 203 9.86 24.15 13.07
N ILE A 204 9.69 25.42 13.46
CA ILE A 204 9.67 26.55 12.53
C ILE A 204 11.10 27.02 12.28
N GLY A 205 11.55 26.97 11.01
CA GLY A 205 12.91 27.38 10.65
C GLY A 205 13.08 28.90 10.74
N ASN A 206 14.00 29.36 11.59
CA ASN A 206 14.20 30.77 11.93
C ASN A 206 14.30 31.70 10.69
N ASN A 207 15.14 31.33 9.71
CA ASN A 207 15.37 32.14 8.51
C ASN A 207 14.22 32.04 7.49
N SER A 208 13.45 30.95 7.51
CA SER A 208 12.47 30.67 6.46
C SER A 208 11.02 30.88 6.86
N GLY A 209 10.73 31.04 8.16
CA GLY A 209 9.37 31.10 8.74
C GLY A 209 8.53 29.84 8.51
N ARG A 210 9.07 28.81 7.86
CA ARG A 210 8.37 27.61 7.42
C ARG A 210 8.63 26.44 8.35
N ARG A 211 7.63 25.56 8.50
CA ARG A 211 7.77 24.31 9.25
C ARG A 211 8.72 23.36 8.53
N ARG A 212 9.63 22.76 9.30
CA ARG A 212 10.69 21.85 8.83
C ARG A 212 10.61 20.52 9.55
N TYR A 213 11.19 19.50 8.94
CA TYR A 213 11.10 18.12 9.40
C TYR A 213 12.47 17.45 9.34
N VAL A 214 12.88 16.81 10.42
CA VAL A 214 14.14 16.06 10.52
C VAL A 214 13.85 14.68 11.07
N ALA A 215 14.15 13.63 10.31
CA ALA A 215 13.95 12.27 10.77
C ALA A 215 14.98 11.93 11.87
N TYR A 216 14.55 11.30 12.96
CA TYR A 216 15.41 10.90 14.08
C TYR A 216 15.33 9.42 14.45
N LYS A 217 14.25 8.74 14.05
CA LYS A 217 14.03 7.31 14.28
C LYS A 217 13.22 6.71 13.14
N ASP A 218 13.54 5.50 12.71
CA ASP A 218 12.71 4.75 11.75
C ASP A 218 11.64 3.90 12.44
N SER A 219 10.71 3.35 11.66
CA SER A 219 9.65 2.48 12.19
C SER A 219 10.15 1.12 12.69
N LYS A 220 11.42 0.76 12.43
CA LYS A 220 12.06 -0.47 12.90
C LYS A 220 12.74 -0.29 14.26
N GLY A 221 12.76 0.92 14.80
CA GLY A 221 13.34 1.23 16.11
C GLY A 221 14.78 1.74 16.04
N ASN A 222 15.37 1.87 14.85
CA ASN A 222 16.70 2.44 14.71
C ASN A 222 16.63 3.95 14.96
N GLN A 223 17.38 4.42 15.96
CA GLN A 223 17.42 5.82 16.38
C GLN A 223 18.83 6.37 16.21
N TRP A 224 18.96 7.59 15.66
CA TRP A 224 20.26 8.23 15.38
C TRP A 224 20.39 9.64 15.97
N MET A 225 19.46 10.02 16.85
CA MET A 225 19.52 11.22 17.69
C MET A 225 18.92 10.92 19.05
N ASP A 226 19.43 11.57 20.10
CA ASP A 226 18.76 11.58 21.40
C ASP A 226 17.83 12.79 21.51
N ILE A 227 16.63 12.59 22.08
CA ILE A 227 15.50 13.53 22.06
C ILE A 227 14.78 13.67 23.41
#